data_AF-A0A966D4K4-F1
#
_entry.id   AF-A0A966D4K4-F1
#
_cell.length_a   1.000
_cell.length_b   1.000
_cell.length_c   1.000
_cell.angle_alpha   90.00
_cell.angle_beta   90.00
_cell.angle_gamma   90.00
#
_symmetry.space_group_name_H-M   'P 1'
#
loop_
_entity.id
_entity.type
_entity.pdbx_description
1 polymer ?
#
loop_
_entity_poly.entity_id
_entity_poly.type
_entity_poly.pdbx_seq_one_letter_code
_entity_poly.pdbx_strand_id
1 'polypeptide(L)'
;MWYWECFTPHPPIVIPEVGRGREREAEQTIRGFAGLRRLTGSNIPDFILLLSPHAPFGGGITFSSAERYEGDFSMFGAPVPKYGFGGAVEQARAFAEKLSEEFPVFMAEKHHMTLDHGALVPLASLFGEKEAGSVKLVLA
;
A
#
# COMPACT_ATOMS: atom_id res chain seq x y z
N MET A 1 5.85 5.45 17.56
CA MET A 1 6.41 4.08 17.69
C MET A 1 5.71 3.21 16.68
N TRP A 2 6.44 2.43 15.87
CA TRP A 2 5.84 1.50 14.91
C TRP A 2 5.23 0.30 15.64
N TYR A 3 4.03 -0.11 15.23
CA TYR A 3 3.34 -1.26 15.84
C TYR A 3 3.83 -2.60 15.26
N TRP A 4 4.14 -2.61 13.96
CA TRP A 4 4.57 -3.79 13.24
C TRP A 4 5.21 -3.39 11.90
N GLU A 5 6.01 -4.29 11.36
CA GLU A 5 6.66 -4.19 10.05
C GLU A 5 6.50 -5.53 9.33
N CYS A 6 6.34 -5.51 8.02
CA CYS A 6 6.25 -6.75 7.24
C CYS A 6 6.75 -6.56 5.81
N PHE A 7 7.17 -7.67 5.20
CA PHE A 7 7.46 -7.77 3.77
C PHE A 7 6.41 -8.65 3.12
N THR A 8 5.79 -8.15 2.07
CA THR A 8 4.67 -8.82 1.40
C THR A 8 4.92 -8.93 -0.10
N PRO A 9 4.60 -10.07 -0.73
CA PRO A 9 4.55 -10.15 -2.18
C PRO A 9 3.31 -9.41 -2.70
N HIS A 10 3.27 -9.06 -3.99
CA HIS A 10 2.12 -8.38 -4.61
C HIS A 10 1.54 -9.07 -5.86
N PRO A 11 1.49 -10.41 -5.97
CA PRO A 11 0.95 -11.06 -7.17
C PRO A 11 -0.57 -10.84 -7.24
N PRO A 12 -1.11 -10.21 -8.30
CA PRO A 12 -2.54 -9.89 -8.40
C PRO A 12 -3.48 -11.10 -8.28
N ILE A 13 -3.00 -12.30 -8.62
CA ILE A 13 -3.77 -13.55 -8.57
C ILE A 13 -4.33 -13.89 -7.19
N VAL A 14 -3.77 -13.33 -6.10
CA VAL A 14 -4.26 -13.57 -4.74
C VAL A 14 -5.58 -12.85 -4.44
N ILE A 15 -5.95 -11.88 -5.28
CA ILE A 15 -7.22 -11.16 -5.18
C ILE A 15 -8.30 -12.02 -5.86
N PRO A 16 -9.36 -12.46 -5.15
CA PRO A 16 -10.35 -13.38 -5.70
C PRO A 16 -10.99 -12.92 -7.02
N GLU A 17 -11.27 -11.64 -7.16
CA GLU A 17 -11.88 -11.04 -8.36
C GLU A 17 -10.95 -11.09 -9.58
N VAL A 18 -9.63 -11.10 -9.33
CA VAL A 18 -8.58 -11.30 -10.34
C VAL A 18 -8.36 -12.79 -10.61
N GLY A 19 -8.22 -13.60 -9.57
CA GLY A 19 -7.90 -15.03 -9.64
C GLY A 19 -9.04 -15.87 -10.23
N ARG A 20 -10.30 -15.55 -9.90
CA ARG A 20 -11.51 -16.25 -10.39
C ARG A 20 -11.43 -17.78 -10.24
N GLY A 21 -10.95 -18.22 -9.08
CA GLY A 21 -10.69 -19.63 -8.75
C GLY A 21 -9.23 -20.04 -8.90
N ARG A 22 -8.39 -19.23 -9.57
CA ARG A 22 -6.95 -19.47 -9.71
C ARG A 22 -6.12 -18.95 -8.54
N GLU A 23 -6.69 -18.16 -7.64
CA GLU A 23 -6.03 -17.74 -6.40
C GLU A 23 -5.54 -18.95 -5.57
N ARG A 24 -6.17 -20.12 -5.74
CA ARG A 24 -5.70 -21.42 -5.21
C ARG A 24 -4.28 -21.80 -5.62
N GLU A 25 -3.80 -21.33 -6.78
CA GLU A 25 -2.42 -21.54 -7.24
C GLU A 25 -1.41 -20.80 -6.31
N ALA A 26 -1.86 -19.77 -5.60
CA ALA A 26 -1.09 -18.97 -4.64
C ALA A 26 -1.54 -19.17 -3.19
N GLU A 27 -2.09 -20.35 -2.86
CA GLU A 27 -2.68 -20.64 -1.54
C GLU A 27 -1.73 -20.34 -0.37
N GLN A 28 -0.43 -20.66 -0.51
CA GLN A 28 0.56 -20.38 0.54
C GLN A 28 0.68 -18.87 0.82
N THR A 29 0.67 -18.04 -0.22
CA THR A 29 0.70 -16.58 -0.10
C THR A 29 -0.57 -16.07 0.59
N ILE A 30 -1.74 -16.59 0.21
CA ILE A 30 -3.03 -16.23 0.84
C ILE A 30 -3.04 -16.59 2.32
N ARG A 31 -2.54 -17.78 2.68
CA ARG A 31 -2.39 -18.19 4.09
C ARG A 31 -1.44 -17.27 4.86
N GLY A 32 -0.36 -16.80 4.22
CA GLY A 32 0.56 -15.82 4.77
C GLY A 32 -0.12 -14.49 5.08
N PHE A 33 -0.88 -13.92 4.14
CA PHE A 33 -1.67 -12.71 4.37
C PHE A 33 -2.71 -12.89 5.48
N ALA A 34 -3.42 -14.02 5.51
CA ALA A 34 -4.35 -14.32 6.60
C ALA A 34 -3.64 -14.41 7.96
N GLY A 35 -2.40 -14.92 7.98
CA GLY A 35 -1.54 -14.89 9.15
C GLY A 35 -1.19 -13.47 9.60
N LEU A 36 -0.76 -12.61 8.68
CA LEU A 36 -0.47 -11.21 8.97
C LEU A 36 -1.70 -10.49 9.52
N ARG A 37 -2.88 -10.63 8.89
CA ARG A 37 -4.13 -10.05 9.40
C ARG A 37 -4.47 -10.51 10.82
N ARG A 38 -4.23 -11.79 11.14
CA ARG A 38 -4.44 -12.30 12.51
C ARG A 38 -3.46 -11.69 13.51
N LEU A 39 -2.20 -11.51 13.12
CA LEU A 39 -1.17 -10.92 13.97
C LEU A 39 -1.42 -9.44 14.22
N THR A 40 -1.85 -8.70 13.21
CA THR A 40 -2.24 -7.29 13.35
C THR A 40 -3.59 -7.14 14.05
N GLY A 41 -4.45 -8.16 13.96
CA GLY A 41 -5.74 -8.20 14.65
C GLY A 41 -6.61 -6.99 14.30
N SER A 42 -7.27 -6.43 15.32
CA SER A 42 -8.04 -5.18 15.20
C SER A 42 -7.19 -3.92 15.38
N ASN A 43 -5.87 -4.04 15.48
CA ASN A 43 -4.98 -2.90 15.62
C ASN A 43 -4.70 -2.29 14.25
N ILE A 44 -5.69 -1.56 13.74
CA ILE A 44 -5.58 -0.78 12.51
C ILE A 44 -4.77 0.48 12.84
N PRO A 45 -3.59 0.68 12.22
CA PRO A 45 -2.77 1.85 12.49
C PRO A 45 -3.37 3.11 11.85
N ASP A 46 -3.12 4.27 12.45
CA ASP A 46 -3.48 5.56 11.85
C ASP A 46 -2.72 5.82 10.53
N PHE A 47 -1.49 5.30 10.46
CA PHE A 47 -0.55 5.54 9.35
C PHE A 47 0.15 4.25 8.92
N ILE A 48 0.33 4.09 7.60
CA ILE A 48 1.21 3.07 7.01
C ILE A 48 2.27 3.77 6.17
N LEU A 49 3.53 3.50 6.46
CA LEU A 49 4.63 3.76 5.53
C LEU A 49 4.72 2.59 4.56
N LEU A 50 4.38 2.84 3.30
CA LEU A 50 4.45 1.84 2.24
C LEU A 50 5.64 2.17 1.33
N LEU A 51 6.66 1.31 1.37
CA LEU A 51 7.78 1.32 0.43
C LEU A 51 7.37 0.51 -0.80
N SER A 52 6.94 1.21 -1.85
CA SER A 52 6.47 0.59 -3.09
C SER A 52 7.63 0.31 -4.04
N PRO A 53 7.73 -0.91 -4.62
CA PRO A 53 8.75 -1.24 -5.60
C PRO A 53 8.57 -0.48 -6.93
N HIS A 54 7.41 0.14 -7.14
CA HIS A 54 7.09 0.94 -8.32
C HIS A 54 6.92 2.44 -7.99
N ALA A 55 7.37 2.88 -6.81
CA ALA A 55 7.46 4.30 -6.54
C ALA A 55 8.36 4.99 -7.58
N PRO A 56 8.05 6.24 -8.00
CA PRO A 56 8.88 6.95 -8.96
C PRO A 56 10.34 7.02 -8.51
N PHE A 57 11.27 6.45 -9.27
CA PHE A 57 12.68 6.49 -8.91
C PHE A 57 13.34 7.79 -9.38
N GLY A 58 13.75 8.64 -8.43
CA GLY A 58 14.44 9.91 -8.68
C GLY A 58 15.97 9.86 -8.55
N GLY A 59 16.56 8.68 -8.37
CA GLY A 59 17.96 8.55 -7.91
C GLY A 59 18.10 8.44 -6.38
N GLY A 60 16.99 8.21 -5.68
CA GLY A 60 16.89 8.15 -4.23
C GLY A 60 15.49 7.69 -3.80
N ILE A 61 15.17 7.88 -2.52
CA ILE A 61 13.83 7.58 -1.98
C ILE A 61 12.88 8.71 -2.41
N THR A 62 11.74 8.38 -3.01
CA THR A 62 10.79 9.39 -3.47
C THR A 62 9.48 9.27 -2.72
N PHE A 63 9.21 10.19 -1.81
CA PHE A 63 7.94 10.25 -1.11
C PHE A 63 6.87 10.91 -1.99
N SER A 64 5.63 10.45 -1.86
CA SER A 64 4.47 11.09 -2.48
C SER A 64 3.78 12.04 -1.51
N SER A 65 3.44 13.24 -1.99
CA SER A 65 2.67 14.25 -1.26
C SER A 65 1.16 14.15 -1.48
N ALA A 66 0.66 13.08 -2.13
CA ALA A 66 -0.76 12.95 -2.46
C ALA A 66 -1.64 12.93 -1.21
N GLU A 67 -2.72 13.72 -1.24
CA GLU A 67 -3.74 13.77 -0.18
C GLU A 67 -4.71 12.58 -0.26
N ARG A 68 -4.78 11.94 -1.43
CA ARG A 68 -5.63 10.77 -1.67
C ARG A 68 -4.92 9.76 -2.54
N TYR A 69 -5.09 8.50 -2.18
CA TYR A 69 -4.69 7.34 -2.97
C TYR A 69 -5.92 6.51 -3.29
N GLU A 70 -6.05 6.08 -4.54
CA GLU A 70 -7.12 5.18 -4.94
C GLU A 70 -6.61 4.10 -5.88
N GLY A 71 -7.28 2.96 -5.90
CA GLY A 71 -6.91 1.91 -6.83
C GLY A 71 -7.96 0.82 -6.90
N ASP A 72 -7.94 0.12 -8.02
CA ASP A 72 -8.66 -1.12 -8.24
C ASP A 72 -7.80 -2.05 -9.10
N PHE A 73 -8.33 -3.22 -9.43
CA PHE A 73 -7.63 -4.21 -10.23
C PHE A 73 -8.12 -4.24 -11.68
N SER A 74 -8.56 -3.09 -12.24
CA SER A 74 -9.06 -2.98 -13.62
C SER A 74 -8.04 -3.45 -14.65
N MET A 75 -6.74 -3.22 -14.42
CA MET A 75 -5.67 -3.72 -15.31
C MET A 75 -5.63 -5.25 -15.39
N PHE A 76 -6.24 -5.95 -14.42
CA PHE A 76 -6.37 -7.40 -14.38
C PHE A 76 -7.83 -7.87 -14.60
N GLY A 77 -8.70 -6.98 -15.09
CA GLY A 77 -10.10 -7.29 -15.37
C GLY A 77 -11.01 -7.33 -14.13
N ALA A 78 -10.60 -6.71 -13.02
CA ALA A 78 -11.38 -6.65 -11.78
C ALA A 78 -11.52 -5.19 -11.27
N PRO A 79 -12.45 -4.40 -11.86
CA PRO A 79 -12.67 -2.99 -11.48
C PRO A 79 -13.36 -2.79 -10.12
N VAL A 80 -13.76 -3.88 -9.47
CA VAL A 80 -14.34 -3.96 -8.13
C VAL A 80 -13.64 -5.14 -7.43
N PRO A 81 -13.29 -5.04 -6.13
CA PRO A 81 -13.48 -3.90 -5.22
C PRO A 81 -12.61 -2.67 -5.53
N LYS A 82 -13.01 -1.51 -4.98
CA LYS A 82 -12.27 -0.25 -5.09
C LYS A 82 -11.78 0.18 -3.72
N TYR A 83 -10.50 0.53 -3.64
CA TYR A 83 -9.89 0.98 -2.39
C TYR A 83 -9.55 2.46 -2.46
N GLY A 84 -9.77 3.15 -1.35
CA GLY A 84 -9.38 4.54 -1.17
C GLY A 84 -8.68 4.69 0.18
N PHE A 85 -7.56 5.42 0.18
CA PHE A 85 -6.78 5.73 1.37
C PHE A 85 -6.52 7.24 1.44
N GLY A 86 -6.49 7.77 2.66
CA GLY A 86 -6.04 9.14 2.88
C GLY A 86 -4.52 9.25 2.72
N GLY A 87 -4.05 10.43 2.36
CA GLY A 87 -2.64 10.76 2.37
C GLY A 87 -2.19 11.39 3.68
N ALA A 88 -1.03 10.97 4.16
CA ALA A 88 -0.37 11.53 5.34
C ALA A 88 0.72 12.53 4.91
N VAL A 89 0.30 13.62 4.27
CA VAL A 89 1.21 14.57 3.58
C VAL A 89 2.23 15.19 4.53
N GLU A 90 1.80 15.60 5.72
CA GLU A 90 2.68 16.20 6.73
C GLU A 90 3.71 15.19 7.21
N GLN A 91 3.30 13.93 7.45
CA GLN A 91 4.18 12.85 7.88
C GLN A 91 5.17 12.49 6.77
N ALA A 92 4.72 12.43 5.51
CA ALA A 92 5.58 12.19 4.35
C ALA A 92 6.67 13.25 4.23
N ARG A 93 6.31 14.54 4.36
CA ARG A 93 7.26 15.66 4.33
C ARG A 93 8.25 15.61 5.50
N ALA A 94 7.77 15.33 6.71
CA ALA A 94 8.63 15.19 7.88
C ALA A 94 9.63 14.02 7.75
N PHE A 95 9.19 12.87 7.23
CA PHE A 95 10.08 11.75 6.94
C PHE A 95 11.09 12.09 5.85
N ALA A 96 10.65 12.76 4.79
CA ALA A 96 11.52 13.16 3.71
C ALA A 96 12.61 14.13 4.17
N GLU A 97 12.24 15.15 4.96
CA GLU A 97 13.18 16.10 5.55
C GLU A 97 14.21 15.39 6.41
N LYS A 98 13.77 14.49 7.32
CA LYS A 98 14.69 13.77 8.20
C LYS A 98 15.64 12.84 7.45
N LEU A 99 15.15 12.09 6.45
CA LEU A 99 15.96 11.17 5.66
C LEU A 99 16.92 11.90 4.71
N SER A 100 16.60 13.14 4.31
CA SER A 100 17.45 13.93 3.41
C SER A 100 18.80 14.32 4.02
N GLU A 101 18.93 14.23 5.34
CA GLU A 101 20.20 14.39 6.06
C GLU A 101 21.22 13.28 5.71
N GLU A 102 20.75 12.10 5.30
CA GLU A 102 21.58 10.90 5.09
C GLU A 102 21.49 10.33 3.66
N PHE A 103 20.36 10.51 2.99
CA PHE A 103 20.07 9.91 1.68
C PHE A 103 19.55 10.95 0.68
N PRO A 104 19.75 10.75 -0.63
CA PRO A 104 19.00 11.50 -1.64
C PRO A 104 17.49 11.20 -1.48
N VAL A 105 16.72 12.23 -1.19
CA VAL A 105 15.27 12.14 -1.02
C VAL A 105 14.58 13.14 -1.94
N PHE A 106 13.49 12.69 -2.55
CA PHE A 106 12.66 13.47 -3.46
C PHE A 106 11.21 13.49 -3.00
N MET A 107 10.49 14.54 -3.41
CA MET A 107 9.05 14.66 -3.22
C MET A 107 8.36 14.65 -4.58
N ALA A 108 7.49 13.68 -4.80
CA ALA A 108 6.55 13.68 -5.92
C ALA A 108 5.30 14.47 -5.52
N GLU A 109 5.26 15.74 -5.95
CA GLU A 109 4.14 16.63 -5.67
C GLU A 109 2.91 16.25 -6.52
N LYS A 110 1.91 15.65 -5.87
CA LYS A 110 0.62 15.27 -6.47
C LYS A 110 -0.49 15.57 -5.48
N HIS A 111 -1.69 15.87 -5.97
CA HIS A 111 -2.89 15.96 -5.13
C HIS A 111 -3.56 14.59 -4.98
N HIS A 112 -3.55 13.80 -6.05
CA HIS A 112 -4.16 12.48 -6.14
C HIS A 112 -3.22 11.52 -6.87
N MET A 113 -3.12 10.28 -6.38
CA MET A 113 -2.33 9.23 -7.01
C MET A 113 -3.11 7.92 -7.10
N THR A 114 -3.05 7.28 -8.27
CA THR A 114 -3.54 5.91 -8.44
C THR A 114 -2.49 4.92 -7.94
N LEU A 115 -2.91 3.99 -7.08
CA LEU A 115 -2.10 2.87 -6.64
C LEU A 115 -2.12 1.78 -7.71
N ASP A 116 -0.94 1.29 -8.05
CA ASP A 116 -0.82 0.10 -8.86
C ASP A 116 -0.92 -1.16 -8.00
N HIS A 117 -0.83 -2.32 -8.65
CA HIS A 117 -0.89 -3.62 -7.95
C HIS A 117 0.26 -3.84 -6.96
N GLY A 118 1.43 -3.24 -7.20
CA GLY A 118 2.60 -3.39 -6.33
C GLY A 118 2.31 -2.87 -4.92
N ALA A 119 1.60 -1.75 -4.84
CA ALA A 119 1.09 -1.17 -3.60
C ALA A 119 -0.24 -1.79 -3.16
N LEU A 120 -1.17 -1.99 -4.10
CA LEU A 120 -2.57 -2.28 -3.79
C LEU A 120 -2.80 -3.73 -3.35
N VAL A 121 -2.07 -4.72 -3.88
CA VAL A 121 -2.27 -6.12 -3.49
C VAL A 121 -2.00 -6.34 -1.99
N PRO A 122 -0.87 -5.88 -1.41
CA PRO A 122 -0.65 -5.95 0.03
C PRO A 122 -1.74 -5.25 0.84
N LEU A 123 -2.10 -4.02 0.46
CA LEU A 123 -3.08 -3.21 1.18
C LEU A 123 -4.46 -3.86 1.17
N ALA A 124 -4.95 -4.31 0.00
CA ALA A 124 -6.23 -5.01 -0.14
C ALA A 124 -6.25 -6.37 0.59
N SER A 125 -5.09 -7.02 0.72
CA SER A 125 -4.97 -8.27 1.46
C SER A 125 -5.06 -8.06 2.98
N LEU A 126 -4.65 -6.89 3.47
CA LEU A 126 -4.65 -6.55 4.90
C LEU A 126 -5.92 -5.82 5.35
N PHE A 127 -6.47 -4.94 4.50
CA PHE A 127 -7.59 -4.06 4.82
C PHE A 127 -8.78 -4.32 3.90
N GLY A 128 -9.98 -4.44 4.46
CA GLY A 128 -11.21 -4.35 3.67
C GLY A 128 -11.47 -2.94 3.14
N GLU A 129 -12.37 -2.78 2.16
CA GLU A 129 -12.68 -1.48 1.54
C GLU A 129 -13.06 -0.39 2.56
N LYS A 130 -13.81 -0.74 3.60
CA LYS A 130 -14.19 0.21 4.67
C LYS A 130 -13.02 0.57 5.59
N GLU A 131 -12.17 -0.40 5.90
CA GLU A 131 -11.00 -0.21 6.77
C GLU A 131 -9.95 0.65 6.07
N ALA A 132 -9.77 0.48 4.76
CA ALA A 132 -8.87 1.29 3.93
C ALA A 132 -9.12 2.80 4.10
N GLY A 133 -10.39 3.21 4.16
CA GLY A 133 -10.76 4.62 4.35
C GLY A 133 -10.40 5.21 5.72
N SER A 134 -10.07 4.37 6.71
CA SER A 134 -9.66 4.80 8.06
C SER A 134 -8.15 4.92 8.23
N VAL A 135 -7.36 4.45 7.25
CA VAL A 135 -5.90 4.44 7.30
C VAL A 135 -5.34 5.52 6.37
N LYS A 136 -4.27 6.19 6.80
CA LYS A 136 -3.52 7.12 5.94
C LYS A 136 -2.21 6.51 5.47
N LEU A 137 -1.82 6.80 4.23
CA LEU A 137 -0.58 6.34 3.62
C LEU A 137 0.48 7.44 3.62
N VAL A 138 1.68 7.05 4.03
CA VAL A 138 2.94 7.65 3.62
C VAL A 138 3.50 6.71 2.54
N LEU A 139 3.43 7.10 1.27
CA LEU A 139 3.94 6.28 0.17
C LEU A 139 5.34 6.76 -0.21
N ALA A 140 6.29 5.84 -0.32
CA ALA A 140 7.65 6.10 -0.80
C ALA A 140 8.14 4.99 -1.73
#